data_AF-A0A2V6STH2-F1
#
_entry.id   AF-A0A2V6STH2-F1
#
_cell.length_a   1.000
_cell.length_b   1.000
_cell.length_c   1.000
_cell.angle_alpha   90.00
_cell.angle_beta   90.00
_cell.angle_gamma   90.00
#
_symmetry.space_group_name_H-M   'P 1'
#
loop_
_entity.id
_entity.type
_entity.pdbx_description
1 polymer ?
#
loop_
_entity_poly.entity_id
_entity_poly.type
_entity_poly.pdbx_seq_one_letter_code
_entity_poly.pdbx_strand_id
1 'polypeptide(L)'
;VYIAPIPAPRVDRHDRVVSDTDREMARISADVGERLARLVRELDGVPVESTIRFGRLGRELSIEAEVFGADLIAISAKPRPGLRDRIGAWYLGRVALGSRIPLVLLPLPAVGSSGQREDALIFSVLH
;
A
#
# COMPACT_ATOMS: atom_id res chain seq x y z
N VAL A 1 0.63 -5.01 -2.65
CA VAL A 1 -0.51 -4.82 -1.74
C VAL A 1 -0.74 -3.33 -1.50
N TYR A 2 -1.89 -2.80 -1.89
CA TYR A 2 -2.22 -1.43 -1.54
C TYR A 2 -2.77 -1.38 -0.11
N ILE A 3 -2.20 -0.54 0.75
CA ILE A 3 -2.66 -0.36 2.13
C ILE A 3 -3.01 1.11 2.28
N ALA A 4 -4.22 1.41 2.68
CA ALA A 4 -4.63 2.78 2.99
C ALA A 4 -5.14 2.88 4.43
N PRO A 5 -5.12 4.07 5.04
CA PRO A 5 -5.86 4.29 6.27
C PRO A 5 -7.36 4.09 6.02
N ILE A 6 -8.09 3.73 7.08
CA ILE A 6 -9.56 3.66 7.03
C ILE A 6 -10.08 5.06 6.70
N PRO A 7 -10.85 5.24 5.60
CA PRO A 7 -11.34 6.54 5.20
C PRO A 7 -12.39 7.05 6.18
N ALA A 8 -12.34 8.36 6.45
CA ALA A 8 -13.43 9.03 7.15
C ALA A 8 -14.70 9.02 6.29
N PRO A 9 -15.90 8.94 6.89
CA PRO A 9 -17.14 9.09 6.16
C PRO A 9 -17.18 10.47 5.49
N ARG A 10 -17.71 10.52 4.27
CA ARG A 10 -17.85 11.76 3.52
C ARG A 10 -19.13 12.47 3.95
N VAL A 11 -18.99 13.75 4.26
CA VAL A 11 -20.12 14.62 4.63
C VAL A 11 -20.38 15.69 3.58
N ASP A 12 -21.62 16.16 3.49
CA ASP A 12 -21.95 17.35 2.70
C ASP A 12 -21.59 18.64 3.46
N ARG A 13 -21.94 19.80 2.87
CA ARG A 13 -21.74 21.12 3.50
C ARG A 13 -22.59 21.37 4.76
N HIS A 14 -23.46 20.43 5.14
CA HIS A 14 -24.34 20.50 6.31
C HIS A 14 -24.05 19.36 7.31
N ASP A 15 -22.84 18.78 7.27
CA ASP A 15 -22.38 17.67 8.12
C ASP A 15 -23.23 16.39 8.01
N ARG A 16 -23.99 16.23 6.93
CA ARG A 16 -24.75 14.99 6.68
C ARG A 16 -23.87 13.98 5.98
N VAL A 17 -23.82 12.76 6.50
CA VAL A 17 -23.09 11.66 5.85
C VAL A 17 -23.72 11.36 4.48
N VAL A 18 -22.96 11.60 3.42
CA VAL A 18 -23.33 11.28 2.03
C VAL A 18 -22.69 9.98 1.54
N SER A 19 -21.64 9.53 2.22
CA SER A 19 -20.99 8.24 2.00
C SER A 19 -20.40 7.79 3.33
N ASP A 20 -20.87 6.66 3.85
CA ASP A 20 -20.28 6.04 5.03
C ASP A 20 -18.87 5.47 4.71
N THR A 21 -18.17 5.04 5.76
CA THR A 21 -16.81 4.49 5.63
C THR A 21 -16.77 3.27 4.71
N ASP A 22 -17.75 2.37 4.75
CA ASP A 22 -17.78 1.17 3.93
C ASP A 22 -17.94 1.51 2.44
N ARG A 23 -18.80 2.49 2.14
CA ARG A 23 -19.00 2.99 0.79
C ARG A 23 -17.77 3.72 0.26
N GLU A 24 -17.05 4.46 1.11
CA GLU A 24 -15.77 5.07 0.75
C GLU A 24 -14.68 4.02 0.51
N MET A 25 -14.60 2.99 1.36
CA MET A 25 -13.69 1.86 1.17
C MET A 25 -13.98 1.15 -0.17
N ALA A 26 -15.25 0.85 -0.47
CA ALA A 26 -15.64 0.23 -1.74
C ALA A 26 -15.26 1.08 -2.96
N ARG A 27 -15.46 2.41 -2.88
CA ARG A 27 -15.05 3.34 -3.94
C ARG A 27 -13.55 3.34 -4.15
N ILE A 28 -12.76 3.46 -3.08
CA ILE A 28 -11.29 3.45 -3.15
C ILE A 28 -10.81 2.11 -3.69
N SER A 29 -11.40 0.99 -3.24
CA SER A 29 -11.07 -0.34 -3.72
C SER A 29 -11.30 -0.49 -5.23
N ALA A 30 -12.40 0.05 -5.76
CA ALA A 30 -12.68 -0.01 -7.20
C ALA A 30 -11.65 0.80 -8.00
N ASP A 31 -11.38 2.03 -7.60
CA ASP A 31 -10.41 2.94 -8.28
C ASP A 31 -8.99 2.36 -8.27
N VAL A 32 -8.52 1.94 -7.09
CA VAL A 32 -7.19 1.35 -6.92
C VAL A 32 -7.10 -0.01 -7.60
N GLY A 33 -8.16 -0.83 -7.53
CA GLY A 33 -8.21 -2.15 -8.15
C GLY A 33 -8.00 -2.09 -9.66
N GLU A 34 -8.64 -1.15 -10.34
CA GLU A 34 -8.45 -0.94 -11.78
C GLU A 34 -6.99 -0.55 -12.10
N ARG A 35 -6.39 0.30 -11.26
CA ARG A 35 -5.00 0.73 -11.46
C ARG A 35 -3.99 -0.39 -11.18
N LEU A 36 -4.20 -1.19 -10.13
CA LEU A 36 -3.40 -2.38 -9.86
C LEU A 36 -3.49 -3.38 -11.00
N ALA A 37 -4.69 -3.62 -11.54
CA ALA A 37 -4.86 -4.50 -12.69
C ALA A 37 -4.08 -4.01 -13.93
N ARG A 38 -3.99 -2.70 -14.16
CA ARG A 38 -3.12 -2.13 -15.21
C ARG A 38 -1.64 -2.41 -14.96
N LEU A 39 -1.15 -2.19 -13.73
CA LEU A 39 0.25 -2.43 -13.38
C LEU A 39 0.63 -3.91 -13.46
N VAL A 40 -0.27 -4.81 -13.05
CA VAL A 40 -0.05 -6.26 -13.17
C VAL A 40 0.12 -6.66 -14.64
N ARG A 41 -0.65 -6.06 -15.56
CA ARG A 41 -0.50 -6.33 -17.01
C ARG A 41 0.85 -5.85 -17.56
N GLU A 42 1.47 -4.83 -16.97
CA GLU A 42 2.80 -4.35 -17.38
C GLU A 42 3.94 -5.29 -16.93
N LEU A 43 3.70 -6.08 -15.87
CA LEU A 43 4.65 -7.05 -15.30
C LEU A 43 4.56 -8.42 -15.99
N ASP A 44 4.27 -8.44 -17.29
CA ASP A 44 3.98 -9.63 -18.09
C ASP A 44 4.89 -10.83 -17.76
N GLY A 45 4.27 -11.99 -17.53
CA GLY A 45 4.95 -13.23 -17.15
C GLY A 45 5.36 -13.38 -15.68
N VAL A 46 5.19 -12.36 -14.84
CA VAL A 46 5.42 -12.45 -13.39
C VAL A 46 4.12 -12.78 -12.66
N PRO A 47 4.05 -13.84 -11.82
CA PRO A 47 2.88 -14.09 -10.99
C PRO A 47 2.76 -12.99 -9.93
N VAL A 48 1.68 -12.20 -10.00
CA VAL A 48 1.43 -11.10 -9.05
C VAL A 48 0.10 -11.31 -8.35
N GLU A 49 0.13 -11.35 -7.02
CA GLU A 49 -1.06 -11.25 -6.18
C GLU A 49 -1.31 -9.78 -5.83
N SER A 50 -2.53 -9.29 -6.09
CA SER A 50 -2.92 -7.91 -5.78
C SER A 50 -4.00 -7.87 -4.72
N THR A 51 -3.64 -7.26 -3.60
CA THR A 51 -4.50 -7.14 -2.41
C THR A 51 -4.70 -5.67 -2.06
N ILE A 52 -5.91 -5.31 -1.63
CA ILE A 52 -6.24 -4.01 -1.04
C ILE A 52 -6.61 -4.21 0.44
N ARG A 53 -5.98 -3.45 1.33
CA ARG A 53 -6.25 -3.44 2.78
C ARG A 53 -6.50 -2.03 3.28
N PHE A 54 -7.33 -1.92 4.30
CA PHE A 54 -7.55 -0.67 5.02
C PHE A 54 -7.16 -0.84 6.49
N GLY A 55 -6.32 0.04 7.00
CA GLY A 55 -5.82 -0.05 8.37
C GLY A 55 -4.52 0.72 8.59
N ARG A 56 -3.79 0.33 9.63
CA ARG A 56 -2.48 0.96 9.93
C ARG A 56 -1.41 0.26 9.12
N LEU A 57 -0.70 1.02 8.27
CA LEU A 57 0.33 0.52 7.36
C LEU A 57 1.24 -0.56 7.98
N GLY A 58 1.90 -0.27 9.09
CA GLY A 58 2.82 -1.23 9.72
C GLY A 58 2.18 -2.55 10.14
N ARG A 59 0.94 -2.50 10.65
CA ARG A 59 0.22 -3.70 11.12
C ARG A 59 -0.24 -4.54 9.93
N GLU A 60 -0.93 -3.91 8.97
CA GLU A 60 -1.46 -4.62 7.81
C GLU A 60 -0.34 -5.15 6.92
N LEU A 61 0.77 -4.41 6.79
CA LEU A 61 1.95 -4.85 6.04
C LEU A 61 2.64 -6.04 6.72
N SER A 62 2.71 -6.07 8.05
CA SER A 62 3.26 -7.21 8.79
C SER A 62 2.38 -8.46 8.62
N ILE A 63 1.05 -8.30 8.72
CA ILE A 63 0.11 -9.41 8.54
C ILE A 63 0.20 -9.96 7.12
N GLU A 64 0.17 -9.08 6.11
CA GLU A 64 0.23 -9.52 4.72
C GLU A 64 1.59 -10.18 4.40
N ALA A 65 2.69 -9.65 4.94
CA ALA A 65 4.01 -10.27 4.78
C ALA A 65 4.08 -11.67 5.40
N GLU A 66 3.44 -11.88 6.55
CA GLU A 66 3.36 -13.19 7.20
C GLU A 66 2.46 -14.16 6.42
N VAL A 67 1.27 -13.73 6.02
CA VAL A 67 0.31 -14.54 5.24
C VAL A 67 0.89 -14.95 3.90
N PHE A 68 1.60 -14.04 3.24
CA PHE A 68 2.24 -14.29 1.95
C PHE A 68 3.54 -15.09 2.07
N GLY A 69 4.12 -15.21 3.26
CA GLY A 69 5.45 -15.80 3.45
C GLY A 69 6.55 -15.00 2.76
N ALA A 70 6.51 -13.67 2.90
CA ALA A 70 7.43 -12.77 2.22
C ALA A 70 8.86 -12.84 2.80
N ASP A 71 9.84 -12.88 1.91
CA ASP A 71 11.27 -12.76 2.22
C ASP A 71 11.83 -11.36 1.88
N LEU A 72 11.05 -10.53 1.18
CA LEU A 72 11.40 -9.15 0.82
C LEU A 72 10.17 -8.24 0.70
N ILE A 73 10.20 -7.09 1.35
CA ILE A 73 9.17 -6.06 1.18
C ILE A 73 9.73 -4.94 0.31
N ALA A 74 9.04 -4.58 -0.77
CA ALA A 74 9.34 -3.38 -1.51
C ALA A 74 8.28 -2.30 -1.26
N ILE A 75 8.71 -1.05 -1.15
CA ILE A 75 7.79 0.09 -1.03
C ILE A 75 8.04 1.02 -2.20
N SER A 76 6.94 1.45 -2.84
CA SER A 76 7.03 2.45 -3.89
C SER A 76 7.51 3.77 -3.29
N ALA A 77 8.50 4.37 -3.94
CA ALA A 77 9.02 5.67 -3.58
C ALA A 77 9.14 6.53 -4.84
N LYS A 78 9.23 7.84 -4.63
CA LYS A 78 9.57 8.75 -5.73
C LYS A 78 10.95 8.38 -6.29
N PRO A 79 11.22 8.59 -7.59
CA PRO A 79 12.53 8.31 -8.21
C PRO A 79 13.74 8.90 -7.48
N ARG A 80 13.54 10.03 -6.79
CA ARG A 80 14.50 10.61 -5.86
C ARG A 80 13.84 10.74 -4.48
N PRO A 81 13.96 9.72 -3.61
CA PRO A 81 13.38 9.78 -2.27
C PRO A 81 14.13 10.80 -1.42
N GLY A 82 13.38 11.71 -0.79
CA GLY A 82 13.95 12.72 0.11
C GLY A 82 14.35 12.10 1.46
N LEU A 83 14.95 12.90 2.34
CA LEU A 83 15.35 12.45 3.67
C LEU A 83 14.14 11.91 4.48
N ARG A 84 12.98 12.59 4.39
CA ARG A 84 11.73 12.15 5.06
C ARG A 84 11.27 10.76 4.60
N ASP A 85 11.44 10.45 3.31
CA ASP A 85 11.12 9.12 2.77
C ASP A 85 11.98 8.03 3.39
N ARG A 86 13.28 8.29 3.46
CA ARG A 86 14.26 7.36 4.02
C ARG A 86 14.00 7.13 5.52
N ILE A 87 13.67 8.18 6.26
CA ILE A 87 13.32 8.07 7.69
C ILE A 87 12.02 7.27 7.87
N GLY A 88 10.99 7.53 7.05
CA GLY A 88 9.74 6.77 7.09
C GLY A 88 9.95 5.29 6.79
N ALA A 89 10.74 4.97 5.76
CA ALA A 89 11.10 3.60 5.41
C ALA A 89 11.91 2.90 6.50
N TRP A 90 12.87 3.61 7.11
CA TRP A 90 13.63 3.11 8.25
C TRP A 90 12.70 2.80 9.43
N TYR A 91 11.78 3.71 9.77
CA TYR A 91 10.81 3.49 10.83
C TYR A 91 9.92 2.28 10.55
N LEU A 92 9.41 2.15 9.32
CA LEU A 92 8.60 1.00 8.92
C LEU A 92 9.37 -0.31 9.06
N GLY A 93 10.59 -0.39 8.51
CA GLY A 93 11.41 -1.61 8.57
C GLY A 93 11.86 -1.98 9.99
N ARG A 94 12.35 -1.00 10.77
CA ARG A 94 12.89 -1.25 12.11
C ARG A 94 11.83 -1.39 13.19
N VAL A 95 10.84 -0.51 13.17
CA VAL A 95 9.90 -0.35 14.29
C VAL A 95 8.57 -1.01 13.99
N ALA A 96 8.00 -0.75 12.81
CA ALA A 96 6.65 -1.22 12.51
C ALA A 96 6.59 -2.70 12.12
N LEU A 97 7.63 -3.19 11.43
CA LEU A 97 7.75 -4.58 10.97
C LEU A 97 8.65 -5.45 11.85
N GLY A 98 9.35 -4.85 12.84
CA GLY A 98 10.22 -5.60 13.75
C GLY A 98 11.47 -6.24 13.11
N SER A 99 11.90 -5.75 11.94
CA SER A 99 13.17 -6.07 11.25
C SER A 99 13.41 -7.52 10.76
N ARG A 100 12.41 -8.40 10.74
CA ARG A 100 12.61 -9.78 10.28
C ARG A 100 12.71 -9.92 8.76
N ILE A 101 12.12 -9.01 8.00
CA ILE A 101 12.08 -9.05 6.54
C ILE A 101 12.74 -7.77 6.00
N PRO A 102 13.75 -7.87 5.11
CA PRO A 102 14.35 -6.72 4.44
C PRO A 102 13.31 -5.84 3.75
N LEU A 103 13.48 -4.52 3.84
CA LEU A 103 12.62 -3.53 3.20
C LEU A 103 13.43 -2.67 2.23
N VAL A 104 13.00 -2.62 0.97
CA VAL A 104 13.66 -1.86 -0.10
C VAL A 104 12.71 -0.78 -0.64
N LEU A 105 13.25 0.41 -0.89
CA LEU A 105 12.52 1.45 -1.60
C LEU A 105 12.78 1.32 -3.10
N LEU A 106 11.72 1.16 -3.89
CA LEU A 106 11.82 1.09 -5.34
C LEU A 106 11.16 2.32 -5.98
N PRO A 107 11.78 2.90 -7.02
CA PRO A 107 11.18 3.99 -7.77
C PRO A 107 10.06 3.47 -8.66
N LEU A 108 8.91 3.17 -8.06
CA LEU A 108 7.73 2.66 -8.73
C LEU A 108 6.70 3.78 -8.94
N PRO A 109 5.93 3.74 -10.04
CA PRO A 109 4.82 4.66 -10.22
C PRO A 109 3.82 4.48 -9.06
N ALA A 110 3.59 5.54 -8.28
CA ALA A 110 2.63 5.53 -7.19
C ALA A 110 1.24 5.14 -7.72
N VAL A 111 0.52 4.27 -7.01
CA VAL A 111 -0.81 3.74 -7.36
C VAL A 111 -1.93 4.62 -6.79
N GLY A 112 -1.63 5.58 -5.91
CA GLY A 112 -2.61 6.57 -5.42
C GLY A 112 -2.84 7.79 -6.33
N SER A 113 -4.08 8.31 -6.34
CA SER A 113 -4.40 9.66 -6.83
C SER A 113 -4.28 10.67 -5.68
N SER A 114 -3.35 11.62 -5.80
CA SER A 114 -3.17 12.80 -4.94
C SER A 114 -2.95 12.56 -3.43
N GLY A 115 -1.72 12.83 -2.97
CA GLY A 115 -1.47 13.38 -1.63
C GLY A 115 -1.18 12.42 -0.48
N GLN A 116 -1.63 11.16 -0.53
CA GLN A 116 -1.39 10.19 0.54
C GLN A 116 -0.48 9.06 0.06
N ARG A 117 0.71 8.95 0.67
CA ARG A 117 1.77 8.00 0.31
C ARG A 117 1.57 6.67 1.04
N GLU A 118 0.93 5.68 0.43
CA GLU A 118 0.94 4.31 0.98
C GLU A 118 0.77 3.23 -0.12
N ASP A 119 1.66 3.17 -1.12
CA ASP A 119 1.70 1.99 -2.01
C ASP A 119 2.90 1.09 -1.66
N ALA A 120 2.63 -0.10 -1.14
CA ALA A 120 3.62 -1.14 -0.86
C ALA A 120 3.48 -2.31 -1.84
N LEU A 121 4.56 -2.80 -2.41
CA LEU A 121 4.54 -4.04 -3.18
C LEU A 121 5.30 -5.08 -2.37
N ILE A 122 4.58 -6.06 -1.83
CA ILE A 122 5.23 -7.22 -1.21
C ILE A 122 5.65 -8.14 -2.34
N PHE A 123 6.89 -8.64 -2.25
CA PHE A 123 7.43 -9.65 -3.13
C PHE A 123 7.76 -10.89 -2.29
N SER A 124 7.71 -12.05 -2.92
CA SER A 124 8.25 -13.29 -2.36
C SER A 124 8.96 -13.99 -3.49
N VAL A 125 10.20 -14.40 -3.26
CA VAL A 125 10.89 -15.27 -4.20
C VAL A 125 10.41 -16.69 -3.91
N LEU A 126 9.61 -17.24 -4.83
CA LEU A 126 9.29 -18.67 -4.84
C LEU A 126 10.62 -19.44 -4.88
N HIS A 127 10.95 -20.10 -3.77
CA HIS A 127 11.98 -21.15 -3.71
C HIS A 127 11.39 -22.49 -4.13
#